data_AF-A0A3D0S2I0-F1
#
_entry.id   AF-A0A3D0S2I0-F1
#
_cell.length_a   1.000
_cell.length_b   1.000
_cell.length_c   1.000
_cell.angle_alpha   90.00
_cell.angle_beta   90.00
_cell.angle_gamma   90.00
#
_symmetry.space_group_name_H-M   'P 1'
#
loop_
_entity.id
_entity.type
_entity.pdbx_description
1 polymer ?
#
loop_
_entity_poly.entity_id
_entity_poly.type
_entity_poly.pdbx_seq_one_letter_code
_entity_poly.pdbx_strand_id
1 'polypeptide(L)'
;MTEEHQGADQPENAPATLDPEVSAVGERHGMFGVTGSGDTSGYGGLVQPIVFPAPAHRPLEGWHEDVAAALDTALADAGVAHAVESVVVHRGEVTFHVRREDLPTVARVLRDDAALRFE
;
A
#
# COMPACT_ATOMS: atom_id res chain seq x y z
N MET A 1 -15.03 -2.23 60.33
CA MET A 1 -16.20 -2.63 59.52
C MET A 1 -15.80 -2.31 58.07
N THR A 2 -15.08 -3.21 57.41
CA THR A 2 -15.63 -4.23 56.48
C THR A 2 -15.75 -3.60 55.08
N GLU A 3 -14.70 -3.75 54.24
CA GLU A 3 -14.65 -4.57 52.99
C GLU A 3 -14.98 -3.70 51.75
N GLU A 4 -14.57 -3.93 50.49
CA GLU A 4 -13.51 -4.64 49.76
C GLU A 4 -13.75 -4.37 48.25
N HIS A 5 -12.72 -4.57 47.40
CA HIS A 5 -12.75 -5.05 45.99
C HIS A 5 -13.49 -4.21 44.90
N GLN A 6 -13.06 -3.96 43.65
CA GLN A 6 -12.16 -4.53 42.61
C GLN A 6 -11.82 -3.37 41.63
N GLY A 7 -10.67 -3.28 40.95
CA GLY A 7 -10.12 -4.27 40.03
C GLY A 7 -10.75 -4.12 38.63
N ALA A 8 -10.18 -3.27 37.77
CA ALA A 8 -10.44 -3.30 36.33
C ALA A 8 -9.13 -2.98 35.59
N ASP A 9 -8.35 -4.05 35.46
CA ASP A 9 -7.23 -4.21 34.54
C ASP A 9 -7.74 -3.95 33.12
N GLN A 10 -7.43 -2.78 32.55
CA GLN A 10 -7.72 -2.54 31.14
C GLN A 10 -6.66 -3.28 30.33
N PRO A 11 -7.04 -4.22 29.46
CA PRO A 11 -6.05 -4.93 28.65
C PRO A 11 -5.37 -3.90 27.73
N GLU A 12 -4.09 -3.65 27.98
CA GLU A 12 -3.20 -2.74 27.25
C GLU A 12 -2.93 -3.17 25.79
N ASN A 13 -3.70 -4.13 25.27
CA ASN A 13 -3.45 -4.79 23.99
C ASN A 13 -4.74 -5.09 23.21
N ALA A 14 -5.64 -4.10 23.13
CA ALA A 14 -6.70 -4.11 22.13
C ALA A 14 -6.09 -3.74 20.76
N PRO A 15 -6.34 -4.52 19.69
CA PRO A 15 -5.88 -4.15 18.35
C PRO A 15 -6.51 -2.81 17.96
N ALA A 16 -5.70 -1.92 17.39
CA ALA A 16 -6.18 -0.65 16.86
C ALA A 16 -7.33 -0.91 15.88
N THR A 17 -8.47 -0.25 16.11
CA THR A 17 -9.55 -0.18 15.12
C THR A 17 -8.95 0.34 13.82
N LEU A 18 -8.85 -0.50 12.80
CA LEU A 18 -8.37 -0.10 11.48
C LEU A 18 -9.34 0.94 10.92
N ASP A 19 -8.81 2.10 10.55
CA ASP A 19 -9.56 3.09 9.79
C ASP A 19 -10.13 2.42 8.53
N PRO A 20 -11.40 2.66 8.16
CA PRO A 20 -12.05 2.03 7.00
C PRO A 20 -11.40 2.39 5.65
N GLU A 21 -10.40 3.27 5.66
CA GLU A 21 -9.60 3.73 4.52
C GLU A 21 -8.40 2.79 4.21
N VAL A 22 -8.29 1.69 4.94
CA VAL A 22 -7.20 0.71 4.80
C VAL A 22 -7.72 -0.58 4.18
N SER A 23 -7.22 -0.91 2.98
CA SER A 23 -7.51 -2.20 2.34
C SER A 23 -6.36 -3.19 2.58
N ALA A 24 -6.68 -4.36 3.12
CA ALA A 24 -5.74 -5.45 3.32
C ALA A 24 -5.63 -6.31 2.05
N VAL A 25 -4.43 -6.44 1.45
CA VAL A 25 -4.24 -7.09 0.13
C VAL A 25 -3.45 -8.41 0.20
N GLY A 26 -3.16 -8.96 1.39
CA GLY A 26 -2.61 -10.32 1.44
C GLY A 26 -2.23 -10.88 2.80
N GLU A 27 -2.18 -12.20 2.86
CA GLU A 27 -1.77 -13.01 4.00
C GLU A 27 -0.36 -13.58 3.76
N ARG A 28 0.61 -13.28 4.63
CA ARG A 28 1.95 -13.87 4.57
C ARG A 28 2.07 -15.01 5.58
N HIS A 29 2.14 -16.25 5.10
CA HIS A 29 2.32 -17.42 5.95
C HIS A 29 3.81 -17.68 6.26
N GLY A 30 4.21 -17.43 7.51
CA GLY A 30 5.49 -17.86 8.08
C GLY A 30 6.72 -17.02 7.70
N MET A 31 7.77 -17.07 8.55
CA MET A 31 9.02 -16.32 8.34
C MET A 31 9.98 -16.98 7.32
N PHE A 32 9.79 -18.26 6.96
CA PHE A 32 10.83 -19.04 6.26
C PHE A 32 10.37 -19.94 5.10
N GLY A 33 9.14 -19.79 4.59
CA GLY A 33 8.72 -20.48 3.34
C GLY A 33 8.82 -22.02 3.36
N VAL A 34 8.81 -22.64 4.54
CA VAL A 34 8.91 -24.10 4.70
C VAL A 34 7.55 -24.78 4.63
N THR A 35 7.44 -25.77 3.75
CA THR A 35 6.27 -26.67 3.65
C THR A 35 6.45 -27.82 4.64
N GLY A 36 6.03 -27.64 5.90
CA GLY A 36 6.06 -28.69 6.92
C GLY A 36 6.02 -28.19 8.37
N SER A 37 5.82 -29.13 9.29
CA SER A 37 5.82 -28.95 10.76
C SER A 37 7.26 -28.73 11.29
N GLY A 38 7.90 -27.64 10.87
CA GLY A 38 9.17 -27.20 11.41
C GLY A 38 8.92 -26.33 12.65
N ASP A 39 9.05 -26.94 13.82
CA ASP A 39 9.12 -26.32 15.14
C ASP A 39 9.71 -24.89 15.11
N THR A 40 8.82 -23.91 15.23
CA THR A 40 9.06 -22.62 15.88
C THR A 40 7.85 -22.34 16.76
N SER A 41 7.85 -23.04 17.88
CA SER A 41 6.94 -22.87 19.01
C SER A 41 6.79 -21.39 19.39
N GLY A 42 5.72 -20.73 18.92
CA GLY A 42 5.27 -19.43 19.45
C GLY A 42 4.76 -18.38 18.44
N TYR A 43 5.01 -18.53 17.13
CA TYR A 43 4.69 -17.49 16.14
C TYR A 43 3.62 -17.88 15.09
N GLY A 44 2.93 -19.01 15.28
CA GLY A 44 1.95 -19.56 14.32
C GLY A 44 0.67 -18.75 14.11
N GLY A 45 0.52 -17.60 14.79
CA GLY A 45 -0.68 -16.75 14.72
C GLY A 45 -0.42 -15.28 14.44
N LEU A 46 0.82 -14.85 14.17
CA LEU A 46 1.08 -13.45 13.78
C LEU A 46 0.73 -13.24 12.30
N VAL A 47 -0.56 -13.11 12.04
CA VAL A 47 -1.08 -12.51 10.80
C VAL A 47 -0.94 -11.00 10.95
N GLN A 48 0.13 -10.42 10.44
CA GLN A 48 0.21 -8.97 10.31
C GLN A 48 -0.48 -8.59 8.99
N PRO A 49 -1.63 -7.89 9.02
CA PRO A 49 -2.27 -7.44 7.78
C PRO A 49 -1.32 -6.48 7.05
N ILE A 50 -1.09 -6.72 5.76
CA ILE A 50 -0.44 -5.75 4.89
C ILE A 50 -1.49 -4.69 4.56
N VAL A 51 -1.41 -3.59 5.28
CA VAL A 51 -2.25 -2.39 5.12
C VAL A 51 -1.64 -1.53 4.03
N PHE A 52 -2.34 -1.36 2.90
CA PHE A 52 -2.04 -0.31 1.94
C PHE A 52 -2.91 0.92 2.21
N PRO A 53 -2.37 2.14 2.06
CA PRO A 53 -3.20 3.34 2.07
C PRO A 53 -4.27 3.28 0.97
N ALA A 54 -5.41 3.92 1.19
CA ALA A 54 -6.42 4.05 0.14
C ALA A 54 -5.86 4.75 -1.10
N PRO A 55 -6.42 4.44 -2.29
CA PRO A 55 -6.20 5.24 -3.49
C PRO A 55 -6.58 6.70 -3.24
N ALA A 56 -5.75 7.61 -3.73
CA ALA A 56 -6.03 9.04 -3.74
C ALA A 56 -7.15 9.36 -4.75
N HIS A 57 -7.95 10.37 -4.42
CA HIS A 57 -8.93 10.94 -5.35
C HIS A 57 -8.32 12.13 -6.08
N ARG A 58 -8.59 12.22 -7.39
CA ARG A 58 -8.25 13.40 -8.19
C ARG A 58 -9.18 14.57 -7.82
N PRO A 59 -8.73 15.83 -7.87
CA PRO A 59 -7.36 16.26 -8.20
C PRO A 59 -6.37 15.97 -7.05
N LEU A 60 -5.13 15.62 -7.39
CA LEU A 60 -4.05 15.46 -6.43
C LEU A 60 -3.53 16.83 -5.98
N GLU A 61 -2.81 16.86 -4.85
CA GLU A 61 -2.26 18.10 -4.31
C GLU A 61 -0.86 18.40 -4.87
N GLY A 62 -0.67 19.65 -5.32
CA GLY A 62 0.63 20.17 -5.73
C GLY A 62 1.20 19.47 -6.97
N TRP A 63 2.51 19.27 -6.97
CA TRP A 63 3.26 18.70 -8.10
C TRP A 63 2.82 17.27 -8.47
N HIS A 64 2.17 16.55 -7.56
CA HIS A 64 1.67 15.21 -7.82
C HIS A 64 0.63 15.20 -8.95
N GLU A 65 -0.22 16.22 -9.03
CA GLU A 65 -1.22 16.30 -10.11
C GLU A 65 -0.56 16.57 -11.46
N ASP A 66 0.43 17.46 -11.50
CA ASP A 66 1.16 17.78 -12.73
C ASP A 66 1.84 16.53 -13.30
N VAL A 67 2.51 15.75 -12.45
CA VAL A 67 3.15 14.49 -12.85
C VAL A 67 2.11 13.45 -13.25
N ALA A 68 1.01 13.32 -12.52
CA ALA A 68 -0.02 12.34 -12.83
C ALA A 68 -0.73 12.66 -14.16
N ALA A 69 -1.00 13.94 -14.46
CA ALA A 69 -1.57 14.37 -15.73
C ALA A 69 -0.59 14.22 -16.91
N ALA A 70 0.70 14.54 -16.71
CA ALA A 70 1.72 14.29 -17.71
C ALA A 70 1.88 12.79 -18.00
N LEU A 71 1.86 11.95 -16.97
CA LEU A 71 1.90 10.51 -17.11
C LEU A 71 0.68 9.97 -17.86
N ASP A 72 -0.55 10.40 -17.52
CA ASP A 72 -1.76 9.97 -18.24
C ASP A 72 -1.68 10.27 -19.74
N THR A 73 -1.18 11.46 -20.09
CA THR A 73 -1.00 11.89 -21.48
C THR A 73 0.01 10.99 -22.19
N ALA A 74 1.19 10.80 -21.59
CA ALA A 74 2.25 10.02 -22.20
C ALA A 74 1.90 8.52 -22.32
N LEU A 75 1.14 7.98 -21.36
CA LEU A 75 0.64 6.60 -21.41
C LEU A 75 -0.44 6.41 -22.49
N ALA A 76 -1.30 7.41 -22.70
CA ALA A 76 -2.25 7.40 -23.80
C ALA A 76 -1.54 7.38 -25.16
N ASP A 77 -0.51 8.20 -25.34
CA ASP A 77 0.31 8.24 -26.56
C ASP A 77 1.08 6.93 -26.80
N ALA A 78 1.52 6.27 -25.71
CA ALA A 78 2.18 4.96 -25.77
C ALA A 78 1.20 3.78 -25.96
N GLY A 79 -0.12 4.01 -26.00
CA GLY A 79 -1.14 2.99 -26.20
C GLY A 79 -1.45 2.14 -24.96
N VAL A 80 -1.07 2.61 -23.76
CA VAL A 80 -1.23 1.92 -22.48
C VAL A 80 -1.96 2.80 -21.45
N ALA A 81 -2.99 3.52 -21.88
CA ALA A 81 -3.76 4.46 -21.04
C ALA A 81 -4.34 3.85 -19.75
N HIS A 82 -4.51 2.53 -19.69
CA HIS A 82 -5.03 1.80 -18.54
C HIS A 82 -3.93 1.09 -17.73
N ALA A 83 -2.66 1.46 -17.92
CA ALA A 83 -1.54 0.82 -17.23
C ALA A 83 -1.53 1.13 -15.72
N VAL A 84 -2.03 2.29 -15.30
CA VAL A 84 -2.12 2.67 -13.87
C VAL A 84 -3.49 2.27 -13.33
N GLU A 85 -3.50 1.38 -12.34
CA GLU A 85 -4.71 0.86 -11.69
C GLU A 85 -5.18 1.74 -10.53
N SER A 86 -4.23 2.31 -9.80
CA SER A 86 -4.49 3.23 -8.70
C SER A 86 -3.29 4.14 -8.43
N VAL A 87 -3.56 5.27 -7.80
CA VAL A 87 -2.54 6.23 -7.36
C VAL A 87 -2.71 6.41 -5.87
N VAL A 88 -1.62 6.40 -5.11
CA VAL A 88 -1.61 6.66 -3.67
C VAL A 88 -0.70 7.85 -3.42
N VAL A 89 -1.14 8.80 -2.60
CA VAL A 89 -0.29 9.88 -2.11
C VAL A 89 -0.19 9.74 -0.60
N HIS A 90 1.03 9.62 -0.08
CA HIS A 90 1.25 9.46 1.34
C HIS A 90 2.53 10.18 1.76
N ARG A 91 2.43 11.05 2.77
CA ARG A 91 3.57 11.81 3.33
C ARG A 91 4.42 12.56 2.29
N GLY A 92 3.79 13.06 1.22
CA GLY A 92 4.47 13.81 0.17
C GLY A 92 5.15 12.95 -0.89
N GLU A 93 4.89 11.64 -0.90
CA GLU A 93 5.30 10.71 -1.95
C GLU A 93 4.08 10.23 -2.74
N VAL A 94 4.22 10.11 -4.06
CA VAL A 94 3.21 9.54 -4.96
C VAL A 94 3.64 8.15 -5.41
N THR A 95 2.73 7.19 -5.35
CA THR A 95 2.90 5.82 -5.82
C THR A 95 1.87 5.51 -6.90
N PHE A 96 2.34 5.08 -8.08
CA PHE A 96 1.49 4.60 -9.16
C PHE A 96 1.49 3.07 -9.16
N HIS A 97 0.33 2.46 -8.95
CA HIS A 97 0.17 1.00 -9.07
C HIS A 97 -0.01 0.65 -10.55
N VAL A 98 0.99 -0.03 -11.11
CA VAL A 98 1.07 -0.30 -12.55
C VAL A 98 0.86 -1.78 -12.84
N ARG A 99 0.06 -2.07 -13.87
CA ARG A 99 -0.13 -3.42 -14.44
C ARG A 99 1.21 -4.00 -14.85
N ARG A 100 1.47 -5.25 -14.42
CA ARG A 100 2.76 -5.90 -14.60
C ARG A 100 3.18 -5.98 -16.08
N GLU A 101 2.23 -6.22 -16.96
CA GLU A 101 2.40 -6.31 -18.41
C GLU A 101 2.84 -4.99 -19.06
N ASP A 102 2.44 -3.85 -18.49
CA ASP A 102 2.70 -2.52 -19.02
C ASP A 102 3.96 -1.87 -18.40
N LEU A 103 4.49 -2.46 -17.32
CA LEU A 103 5.62 -1.91 -16.55
C LEU A 103 6.83 -1.53 -17.41
N PRO A 104 7.30 -2.33 -18.40
CA PRO A 104 8.44 -1.92 -19.23
C PRO A 104 8.15 -0.67 -20.07
N THR A 105 6.93 -0.53 -20.58
CA THR A 105 6.50 0.64 -21.35
C THR A 105 6.38 1.86 -20.44
N VAL A 106 5.76 1.71 -19.28
CA VAL A 106 5.62 2.79 -18.28
C VAL A 106 6.98 3.30 -17.82
N ALA A 107 7.92 2.40 -17.48
CA ALA A 107 9.27 2.78 -17.07
C ALA A 107 10.02 3.55 -18.17
N ARG A 108 9.83 3.14 -19.43
CA ARG A 108 10.41 3.85 -20.58
C ARG A 108 9.80 5.23 -20.76
N VAL A 109 8.47 5.36 -20.63
CA VAL A 109 7.76 6.64 -20.70
C VAL A 109 8.25 7.59 -19.61
N LEU A 110 8.31 7.13 -18.35
CA LEU A 110 8.80 7.94 -17.23
C LEU A 110 10.21 8.49 -17.47
N ARG A 111 11.10 7.69 -18.10
CA ARG A 111 12.48 8.08 -18.41
C ARG A 111 12.59 8.98 -19.63
N ASP A 112 11.93 8.61 -20.73
CA ASP A 112 12.17 9.19 -22.07
C ASP A 112 11.25 10.41 -22.36
N ASP A 113 10.11 10.53 -21.68
CA ASP A 113 9.18 11.63 -21.91
C ASP A 113 9.77 12.97 -21.43
N ALA A 114 9.65 14.00 -22.27
CA ALA A 114 10.27 15.29 -22.04
C ALA A 114 9.67 16.07 -20.86
N ALA A 115 8.43 15.78 -20.46
CA ALA A 115 7.77 16.40 -19.31
C ALA A 115 8.03 15.64 -18.00
N LEU A 116 8.37 14.34 -18.06
CA LEU A 116 8.58 13.48 -16.89
C LEU A 116 10.06 13.36 -16.48
N ARG A 117 10.94 12.94 -17.40
CA ARG A 117 12.41 12.86 -17.23
C ARG A 117 12.91 12.27 -15.90
N PHE A 118 12.38 11.11 -15.50
CA PHE A 118 12.90 10.37 -14.34
C PHE A 118 14.15 9.57 -14.76
N GLU A 119 15.34 10.18 -14.62
CA GLU A 119 16.66 9.61 -14.96
C GLU A 119 17.42 9.00 -13.76
#